data_AF-A0A8S3JD60-F1
#
_entry.id   AF-A0A8S3JD60-F1
#
_cell.length_a   1.000
_cell.length_b   1.000
_cell.length_c   1.000
_cell.angle_alpha   90.00
_cell.angle_beta   90.00
_cell.angle_gamma   90.00
#
_symmetry.space_group_name_H-M   'P 1'
#
loop_
_entity.id
_entity.type
_entity.pdbx_description
1 polymer ?
#
loop_
_entity_poly.entity_id
_entity_poly.type
_entity_poly.pdbx_seq_one_letter_code
_entity_poly.pdbx_strand_id
1 'polypeptide(L)'
;EAEPETIQTKKMVTGTDADLRRLHLKEAKKILNKFGVSDSHVRNLSRWQIIDIVRTMSTARARDGEDGAAMAKFARGNRYSQMEYQEKYKEDCRKIFEVQNKSLSANHLTSTDNETSGEEDSDVDEMRKNLESMLAPSDSKKTHETKPHLDTSDTVKKTVRISK
;
A
#
# COMPACT_ATOMS: atom_id res chain seq x y z
N GLU A 1 -9.56 -4.14 -4.50
CA GLU A 1 -9.16 -3.37 -3.32
C GLU A 1 -7.64 -3.40 -3.24
N ALA A 2 -6.98 -2.28 -3.58
CA ALA A 2 -5.53 -2.19 -3.56
C ALA A 2 -5.12 -1.76 -2.15
N GLU A 3 -4.42 -2.64 -1.42
CA GLU A 3 -3.89 -2.27 -0.10
C GLU A 3 -2.93 -1.07 -0.23
N PRO A 4 -3.00 -0.10 0.70
CA PRO A 4 -2.11 1.03 0.67
C PRO A 4 -0.69 0.57 0.99
N GLU A 5 0.23 0.69 0.02
CA GLU A 5 1.65 0.55 0.27
C GLU A 5 2.06 1.54 1.35
N THR A 6 2.29 1.05 2.58
CA THR A 6 2.72 1.87 3.70
C THR A 6 4.06 2.47 3.34
N ILE A 7 4.09 3.78 3.10
CA ILE A 7 5.32 4.53 2.87
C ILE A 7 6.12 4.44 4.18
N GLN A 8 7.02 3.45 4.26
CA GLN A 8 7.86 3.27 5.42
C GLN A 8 8.74 4.51 5.58
N THR A 9 8.38 5.36 6.53
CA THR A 9 9.15 6.55 6.89
C THR A 9 10.59 6.12 7.15
N LYS A 10 11.54 6.67 6.40
CA LYS A 10 12.97 6.34 6.51
C LYS A 10 13.45 6.69 7.93
N LYS A 11 13.50 5.70 8.82
CA LYS A 11 14.10 5.85 10.15
C LYS A 11 15.60 6.09 9.98
N MET A 12 16.10 7.22 10.49
CA MET A 12 17.52 7.53 10.47
C MET A 12 18.27 6.64 11.46
N VAL A 13 19.23 5.85 10.96
CA VAL A 13 20.02 4.91 11.78
C VAL A 13 21.22 5.60 12.43
N THR A 14 21.80 6.60 11.77
CA THR A 14 22.97 7.34 12.31
C THR A 14 22.60 8.09 13.59
N GLY A 15 23.31 7.83 14.69
CA GLY A 15 23.12 8.51 15.97
C GLY A 15 22.11 7.86 16.93
N THR A 16 21.48 6.76 16.55
CA THR A 16 20.57 5.98 17.42
C THR A 16 21.19 4.67 17.89
N ASP A 17 20.52 3.96 18.82
CA ASP A 17 20.92 2.62 19.32
C ASP A 17 20.96 1.55 18.20
N ALA A 18 20.34 1.83 17.05
CA ALA A 18 20.39 0.98 15.87
C ALA A 18 21.70 1.15 15.05
N ASP A 19 22.55 2.13 15.35
CA ASP A 19 23.80 2.33 14.62
C ASP A 19 24.82 1.23 14.92
N LEU A 20 24.88 0.25 14.02
CA LEU A 20 25.82 -0.86 14.09
C LEU A 20 27.30 -0.43 14.15
N ARG A 21 27.66 0.80 13.73
CA ARG A 21 29.05 1.30 13.88
C ARG A 21 29.40 1.60 15.33
N ARG A 22 28.40 1.93 16.15
CA ARG A 22 28.54 2.19 17.58
C ARG A 22 28.39 0.92 18.42
N LEU A 23 27.91 -0.17 17.84
CA LEU A 23 27.72 -1.46 18.53
C LEU A 23 29.07 -2.04 18.97
N HIS A 24 29.20 -2.34 20.26
CA HIS A 24 30.40 -2.96 20.82
C HIS A 24 30.59 -4.38 20.26
N LEU A 25 31.85 -4.75 19.99
CA LEU A 25 32.23 -6.07 19.46
C LEU A 25 31.73 -7.23 20.33
N LYS A 26 31.74 -7.07 21.66
CA LYS A 26 31.23 -8.08 22.59
C LYS A 26 29.73 -8.33 22.41
N GLU A 27 28.96 -7.27 22.15
CA GLU A 27 27.51 -7.34 21.94
C GLU A 27 27.19 -7.93 20.56
N ALA A 28 27.93 -7.52 19.53
CA ALA A 28 27.83 -8.10 18.18
C ALA A 28 28.10 -9.62 18.18
N LYS A 29 29.10 -10.08 18.93
CA LYS A 29 29.40 -11.52 19.10
C LYS A 29 28.23 -12.28 19.73
N LYS A 30 27.58 -11.73 20.76
CA LYS A 30 26.39 -12.35 21.36
C LYS A 30 25.25 -12.47 20.35
N ILE A 31 25.03 -11.43 19.53
CA ILE A 31 23.99 -11.44 18.50
C ILE A 31 24.28 -12.54 17.47
N LEU A 32 25.53 -12.65 16.99
CA LEU A 32 25.93 -13.71 16.06
C LEU A 32 25.82 -15.11 16.65
N ASN A 33 26.12 -15.29 17.94
CA ASN A 33 25.94 -16.56 18.63
C ASN A 33 24.45 -16.95 18.72
N LYS A 34 23.54 -15.98 18.95
CA LYS A 34 22.08 -16.20 18.85
C LYS A 34 21.61 -16.59 17.45
N PHE A 35 22.38 -16.23 16.41
CA PHE A 35 22.16 -16.67 15.03
C PHE A 35 22.83 -18.00 14.70
N GLY A 36 23.49 -18.66 15.67
CA GLY A 36 24.16 -19.95 15.47
C GLY A 36 25.55 -19.87 14.83
N VAL A 37 26.16 -18.68 14.74
CA VAL A 37 27.50 -18.52 14.17
C VAL A 37 28.55 -18.95 15.21
N SER A 38 29.45 -19.86 14.83
CA SER A 38 30.48 -20.39 15.72
C SER A 38 31.50 -19.32 16.14
N ASP A 39 31.89 -19.33 17.42
CA ASP A 39 32.85 -18.37 17.96
C ASP A 39 34.22 -18.43 17.26
N SER A 40 34.61 -19.60 16.74
CA SER A 40 35.85 -19.75 15.95
C SER A 40 35.79 -18.96 14.65
N HIS A 41 34.65 -18.98 13.97
CA HIS A 41 34.46 -18.20 12.76
C HIS A 41 34.48 -16.70 13.07
N VAL A 42 33.77 -16.26 14.12
CA VAL A 42 33.69 -14.83 14.48
C VAL A 42 35.04 -14.26 14.93
N ARG A 43 35.93 -15.07 15.51
CA ARG A 43 37.29 -14.63 15.89
C ARG A 43 38.17 -14.25 14.70
N ASN A 44 37.96 -14.87 13.54
CA ASN A 44 38.78 -14.65 12.35
C ASN A 44 38.27 -13.51 11.47
N LEU A 45 37.21 -12.82 11.87
CA LEU A 45 36.58 -11.75 11.10
C LEU A 45 36.98 -10.36 11.60
N SER A 46 37.16 -9.44 10.67
CA SER A 46 37.32 -8.02 10.98
C SER A 46 36.04 -7.45 11.60
N ARG A 47 36.17 -6.33 12.34
CA ARG A 47 35.00 -5.60 12.86
C ARG A 47 34.00 -5.27 11.75
N TRP A 48 34.47 -4.88 10.57
CA TRP A 48 33.61 -4.56 9.43
C TRP A 48 32.80 -5.78 8.97
N GLN A 49 33.45 -6.94 8.83
CA GLN A 49 32.78 -8.18 8.45
C GLN A 49 31.75 -8.62 9.50
N ILE A 50 32.10 -8.55 10.79
CA ILE A 50 31.17 -8.88 11.89
C ILE A 50 29.91 -8.01 11.81
N ILE A 51 30.09 -6.69 11.63
CA ILE A 51 28.97 -5.75 11.51
C ILE A 51 28.15 -5.99 10.24
N ASP A 52 28.79 -6.40 9.15
CA ASP A 52 28.10 -6.74 7.91
C ASP A 52 27.24 -7.99 8.05
N ILE A 53 27.77 -9.04 8.66
CA ILE A 53 27.01 -10.27 8.92
C ILE A 53 25.83 -10.00 9.86
N VAL A 54 26.02 -9.24 10.95
CA VAL A 54 24.93 -8.88 11.87
C VAL A 54 23.78 -8.20 11.11
N ARG A 55 24.10 -7.27 10.21
CA ARG A 55 23.11 -6.57 9.39
C ARG A 55 22.38 -7.52 8.44
N THR A 56 23.11 -8.37 7.74
CA THR A 56 22.55 -9.33 6.78
C THR A 56 21.62 -10.30 7.49
N MET A 57 22.07 -10.89 8.60
CA MET A 57 21.28 -11.84 9.39
C MET A 57 20.05 -11.18 10.04
N SER A 58 20.19 -9.96 10.57
CA SER A 58 19.06 -9.23 11.17
C SER A 58 18.01 -8.84 10.12
N THR A 59 18.44 -8.47 8.91
CA THR A 59 17.54 -8.14 7.80
C THR A 59 16.85 -9.40 7.26
N ALA A 60 17.58 -10.52 7.13
CA ALA A 60 17.02 -11.79 6.71
C ALA A 60 15.94 -12.28 7.68
N ARG A 61 16.20 -12.30 9.00
CA ARG A 61 15.19 -12.71 9.99
C ARG A 61 13.96 -11.81 10.03
N ALA A 62 14.13 -10.51 9.88
CA ALA A 62 12.99 -9.58 9.79
C ALA A 62 12.14 -9.83 8.54
N ARG A 63 12.74 -10.33 7.45
CA ARG A 63 11.99 -10.72 6.24
C ARG A 63 11.22 -12.02 6.43
N ASP A 64 11.78 -12.96 7.18
CA ASP A 64 11.17 -14.26 7.46
C ASP A 64 10.08 -14.18 8.56
N GLY A 65 9.86 -12.99 9.14
CA GLY A 65 8.84 -12.75 10.17
C GLY A 65 9.22 -13.27 11.57
N GLU A 66 10.47 -13.68 11.78
CA GLU A 66 10.98 -14.16 13.07
C GLU A 66 11.41 -12.97 13.95
N ASP A 67 10.43 -12.18 14.35
CA ASP A 67 10.61 -10.87 14.99
C ASP A 67 10.87 -10.98 16.51
N GLY A 68 12.13 -11.24 16.86
CA GLY A 68 12.63 -10.78 18.16
C GLY A 68 12.77 -9.26 18.13
N ALA A 69 12.05 -8.52 19.00
CA ALA A 69 12.11 -7.05 19.07
C ALA A 69 13.53 -6.47 19.18
N ALA A 70 14.45 -7.22 19.78
CA ALA A 70 15.86 -6.86 19.88
C ALA A 70 16.67 -7.05 18.57
N MET A 71 16.23 -7.91 17.66
CA MET A 71 16.90 -8.22 16.39
C MET A 71 16.37 -7.34 15.26
N ALA A 72 15.07 -7.04 15.26
CA ALA A 72 14.42 -6.17 14.27
C ALA A 72 15.02 -4.75 14.23
N LYS A 73 15.60 -4.24 15.34
CA LYS A 73 16.24 -2.91 15.37
C LYS A 73 17.45 -2.77 14.45
N PHE A 74 18.13 -3.89 14.14
CA PHE A 74 19.33 -3.91 13.29
C PHE A 74 19.00 -4.26 11.83
N ALA A 75 17.77 -4.71 11.57
CA ALA A 75 17.28 -4.95 10.23
C ALA A 75 17.27 -3.64 9.44
N ARG A 76 17.77 -3.69 8.21
CA ARG A 76 17.54 -2.61 7.26
C ARG A 76 16.13 -2.81 6.73
N GLY A 77 15.32 -1.74 6.74
CA GLY A 77 13.96 -1.79 6.23
C GLY A 77 13.90 -2.43 4.84
N ASN A 78 12.80 -3.12 4.53
CA ASN A 78 12.64 -3.90 3.32
C ASN A 78 12.92 -3.03 2.09
N ARG A 79 14.04 -3.28 1.40
CA ARG A 79 14.37 -2.64 0.13
C ARG A 79 14.55 -3.74 -0.88
N TYR A 80 13.48 -4.05 -1.61
CA TYR A 80 13.61 -4.90 -2.79
C TYR A 80 14.66 -4.29 -3.71
N SER A 81 15.60 -5.13 -4.15
CA SER A 81 16.47 -4.81 -5.26
C SER A 81 15.62 -4.53 -6.50
N GLN A 82 16.16 -3.73 -7.43
CA GLN A 82 15.49 -3.50 -8.72
C GLN A 82 15.20 -4.82 -9.45
N MET A 83 16.08 -5.81 -9.30
CA MET A 83 15.90 -7.16 -9.83
C MET A 83 14.73 -7.90 -9.15
N GLU A 84 14.66 -7.86 -7.82
CA GLU A 84 13.55 -8.48 -7.07
C GLU A 84 12.21 -7.81 -7.41
N TYR A 85 12.20 -6.50 -7.63
CA TYR A 85 11.00 -5.77 -8.04
C TYR A 85 10.54 -6.16 -9.44
N GLN A 86 11.47 -6.30 -10.39
CA GLN A 86 11.17 -6.79 -11.74
C GLN A 86 10.61 -8.21 -11.72
N GLU A 87 11.22 -9.09 -10.92
CA GLU A 87 10.77 -10.47 -10.76
C GLU A 87 9.35 -10.53 -10.16
N LYS A 88 9.09 -9.77 -9.10
CA LYS A 88 7.74 -9.67 -8.51
C LYS A 88 6.73 -9.13 -9.52
N TYR A 89 7.07 -8.07 -10.27
CA TYR A 89 6.18 -7.52 -11.28
C TYR A 89 5.85 -8.55 -12.37
N LYS A 90 6.85 -9.33 -12.80
CA LYS A 90 6.66 -10.41 -13.78
C LYS A 90 5.77 -11.53 -13.22
N GLU A 91 5.97 -11.91 -11.96
CA GLU A 91 5.15 -12.91 -11.26
C GLU A 91 3.69 -12.44 -11.14
N ASP A 92 3.47 -11.16 -10.79
CA ASP A 92 2.15 -10.56 -10.70
C ASP A 92 1.44 -10.55 -12.06
N CYS A 93 2.14 -10.16 -13.14
CA CYS A 93 1.63 -10.25 -14.51
C CYS A 93 1.27 -11.69 -14.90
N ARG A 94 2.14 -12.66 -14.57
CA ARG A 94 1.91 -14.09 -14.82
C ARG A 94 0.64 -14.57 -14.11
N LYS A 95 0.47 -14.20 -12.84
CA LYS A 95 -0.68 -14.58 -12.02
C LYS A 95 -2.00 -14.01 -12.59
N ILE A 96 -1.99 -12.74 -13.00
CA ILE A 96 -3.16 -12.11 -13.64
C ILE A 96 -3.51 -12.85 -14.93
N PHE A 97 -2.51 -13.10 -15.79
CA PHE A 97 -2.72 -13.83 -17.04
C PHE A 97 -3.30 -15.22 -16.83
N GLU A 98 -2.76 -15.98 -15.87
CA GLU A 98 -3.23 -17.33 -15.55
C GLU A 98 -4.68 -17.32 -15.04
N VAL A 99 -5.02 -16.38 -14.15
CA VAL A 99 -6.39 -16.21 -13.64
C VAL A 99 -7.37 -15.88 -14.77
N GLN A 100 -6.99 -14.97 -15.66
CA GLN A 100 -7.82 -14.61 -16.81
C GLN A 100 -8.00 -15.79 -17.77
N ASN A 101 -6.93 -16.49 -18.12
CA ASN A 101 -7.00 -17.68 -18.98
C ASN A 101 -7.85 -18.78 -18.34
N LYS A 102 -7.77 -18.97 -17.02
CA LYS A 102 -8.61 -19.92 -16.30
C LYS A 102 -10.09 -19.50 -16.33
N SER A 103 -10.38 -18.21 -16.15
CA SER A 103 -11.76 -17.70 -16.24
C SER A 103 -12.35 -17.83 -17.64
N LEU A 104 -11.53 -17.62 -18.69
CA LEU A 104 -11.97 -17.74 -20.09
C LEU A 104 -12.11 -19.21 -20.53
N SER A 105 -11.28 -20.10 -20.00
CA SER A 105 -11.36 -21.55 -20.30
C SER A 105 -12.38 -22.28 -19.43
N ALA A 106 -12.77 -21.71 -18.28
CA ALA A 106 -13.92 -22.17 -17.52
C ALA A 106 -15.17 -21.95 -18.37
N ASN A 107 -15.68 -23.03 -18.94
CA ASN A 107 -16.99 -23.08 -19.56
C ASN A 107 -18.05 -22.97 -18.45
N HIS A 108 -18.16 -21.79 -17.84
CA HIS A 108 -19.26 -21.45 -16.96
C HIS A 108 -20.50 -21.50 -17.83
N LEU A 109 -21.19 -22.64 -17.82
CA LEU A 109 -22.57 -22.73 -18.25
C LEU A 109 -23.29 -21.66 -17.45
N THR A 110 -23.48 -20.50 -18.06
CA THR A 110 -24.40 -19.48 -17.57
C THR A 110 -25.72 -20.19 -17.48
N SER A 111 -26.09 -20.61 -16.26
CA SER A 111 -27.34 -21.30 -16.02
C SER A 111 -28.45 -20.38 -16.50
N THR A 112 -29.00 -20.76 -17.65
CA THR A 112 -30.18 -20.21 -18.28
C THR A 112 -31.30 -20.04 -17.24
N ASP A 113 -31.66 -18.79 -16.99
CA ASP A 113 -32.92 -18.32 -16.43
C ASP A 113 -33.32 -17.19 -17.39
N ASN A 114 -34.13 -17.32 -18.44
CA ASN A 114 -35.32 -18.12 -18.76
C ASN A 114 -36.44 -18.00 -17.72
N GLU A 115 -37.13 -16.85 -17.86
CA GLU A 115 -38.56 -16.60 -17.63
C GLU A 115 -38.84 -15.53 -16.56
N THR A 116 -39.01 -14.26 -16.95
CA THR A 116 -40.20 -13.54 -16.44
C THR A 116 -40.77 -12.57 -17.47
N SER A 117 -42.08 -12.69 -17.60
CA SER A 117 -42.95 -12.21 -18.66
C SER A 117 -43.13 -10.70 -18.62
N GLY A 118 -43.26 -10.09 -19.81
CA GLY A 118 -43.57 -8.68 -19.97
C GLY A 118 -44.89 -8.28 -19.34
N GLU A 119 -44.89 -7.08 -18.75
CA GLU A 119 -45.99 -6.14 -18.52
C GLU A 119 -45.40 -4.95 -17.71
N GLU A 120 -44.69 -4.03 -18.36
CA GLU A 120 -44.02 -2.88 -17.70
C GLU A 120 -44.55 -1.50 -18.17
N ASP A 121 -45.69 -1.45 -18.86
CA ASP A 121 -46.29 -0.17 -19.28
C ASP A 121 -47.22 0.46 -18.20
N SER A 122 -47.60 -0.27 -17.14
CA SER A 122 -48.50 0.26 -16.10
C SER A 122 -47.85 1.30 -15.19
N ASP A 123 -46.56 1.12 -14.88
CA ASP A 123 -45.87 1.88 -13.85
C ASP A 123 -45.41 3.26 -14.36
N VAL A 124 -45.23 3.39 -15.68
CA VAL A 124 -44.81 4.63 -16.34
C VAL A 124 -45.96 5.63 -16.42
N ASP A 125 -47.19 5.17 -16.67
CA ASP A 125 -48.38 6.02 -16.75
C ASP A 125 -48.82 6.53 -15.37
N GLU A 126 -48.62 5.74 -14.31
CA GLU A 126 -48.86 6.18 -12.93
C GLU A 126 -47.85 7.27 -12.50
N MET A 127 -46.57 7.09 -12.83
CA MET A 127 -45.55 8.12 -12.59
C MET A 127 -45.84 9.42 -13.35
N ARG A 128 -46.33 9.34 -14.60
CA ARG A 128 -46.73 10.51 -15.41
C ARG A 128 -47.83 11.32 -14.74
N LYS A 129 -48.88 10.66 -14.26
CA LYS A 129 -50.03 11.31 -13.62
C LYS A 129 -49.63 12.00 -12.32
N ASN A 130 -48.69 11.40 -11.57
CA ASN A 130 -48.15 12.00 -10.36
C ASN A 130 -47.27 13.22 -10.66
N LEU A 131 -46.52 13.19 -11.76
CA LEU A 131 -45.73 14.33 -12.24
C LEU A 131 -46.62 15.52 -12.66
N GLU A 132 -47.72 15.25 -13.37
CA GLU A 132 -48.71 16.27 -13.76
C GLU A 132 -49.40 16.89 -12.53
N SER A 133 -49.69 16.10 -11.51
CA SER A 133 -50.24 16.59 -10.24
C SER A 133 -49.26 17.50 -9.48
N MET A 134 -47.95 17.29 -9.60
CA MET A 134 -46.93 18.11 -8.94
C MET A 134 -46.56 19.37 -9.74
N LEU A 135 -46.77 19.38 -11.06
CA LEU A 135 -46.52 20.54 -11.93
C LEU A 135 -47.69 21.52 -12.01
N ALA A 136 -48.85 21.17 -11.44
CA ALA A 136 -50.00 22.08 -11.38
C ALA A 136 -49.62 23.38 -10.65
N PRO A 137 -49.74 24.56 -11.29
CA PRO A 137 -49.32 25.81 -10.67
C PRO A 137 -50.23 26.19 -9.51
N SER A 138 -49.77 25.98 -8.28
CA SER A 138 -50.34 26.66 -7.11
C SER A 138 -49.76 28.08 -7.06
N ASP A 139 -50.55 29.06 -7.46
CA ASP A 139 -50.22 30.49 -7.40
C ASP A 139 -49.84 30.91 -5.97
N SER A 140 -48.53 31.00 -5.67
CA SER A 140 -48.06 31.81 -4.56
C SER A 140 -46.61 32.28 -4.76
N LYS A 141 -46.52 33.59 -4.99
CA LYS A 141 -45.36 34.46 -5.17
C LYS A 141 -44.21 34.18 -4.17
N LYS A 142 -42.98 34.05 -4.68
CA LYS A 142 -41.73 34.28 -3.91
C LYS A 142 -40.73 35.06 -4.76
N THR A 143 -40.38 36.25 -4.31
CA THR A 143 -39.12 36.93 -4.67
C THR A 143 -38.34 37.18 -3.39
N HIS A 144 -37.30 36.40 -3.13
CA HIS A 144 -36.14 36.86 -2.38
C HIS A 144 -34.96 35.90 -2.62
N GLU A 145 -34.11 36.28 -3.58
CA GLU A 145 -32.81 35.68 -3.84
C GLU A 145 -31.80 36.20 -2.80
N THR A 146 -31.12 35.32 -2.09
CA THR A 146 -29.85 35.63 -1.41
C THR A 146 -28.80 34.63 -1.88
N LYS A 147 -27.72 35.14 -2.48
CA LYS A 147 -26.60 34.35 -3.00
C LYS A 147 -25.61 33.98 -1.87
N PRO A 148 -24.97 32.80 -1.95
CA PRO A 148 -23.96 32.36 -0.99
C PRO A 148 -22.59 33.02 -1.22
N HIS A 149 -21.93 33.27 -0.09
CA HIS A 149 -20.54 33.68 0.10
C HIS A 149 -19.67 32.41 0.25
N LEU A 150 -18.59 32.28 -0.53
CA LEU A 150 -17.25 31.93 -0.05
C LEU A 150 -16.23 31.94 -1.21
N ASP A 151 -15.16 32.71 -1.02
CA ASP A 151 -13.98 32.86 -1.87
C ASP A 151 -12.92 31.86 -1.39
N THR A 152 -12.31 31.10 -2.31
CA THR A 152 -11.11 30.29 -2.03
C THR A 152 -10.05 30.67 -3.05
N SER A 153 -9.30 31.72 -2.72
CA SER A 153 -8.12 32.16 -3.43
C SER A 153 -6.94 32.20 -2.47
N ASP A 154 -6.28 31.06 -2.23
CA ASP A 154 -4.91 31.05 -1.69
C ASP A 154 -4.26 29.64 -1.67
N THR A 155 -3.84 29.10 -2.82
CA THR A 155 -2.75 28.10 -2.84
C THR A 155 -2.05 27.97 -4.21
N VAL A 156 -1.64 29.04 -4.89
CA VAL A 156 -0.67 28.87 -6.00
C VAL A 156 0.26 30.07 -6.21
N LYS A 157 1.08 30.46 -5.22
CA LYS A 157 2.28 31.29 -5.48
C LYS A 157 3.42 31.00 -4.50
N LYS A 158 4.08 29.85 -4.66
CA LYS A 158 5.45 29.69 -4.13
C LYS A 158 6.30 28.74 -4.96
N THR A 159 6.45 29.07 -6.25
CA THR A 159 7.57 28.57 -7.06
C THR A 159 8.01 29.71 -7.98
N VAL A 160 9.33 29.85 -8.14
CA VAL A 160 10.05 30.83 -8.97
C VAL A 160 10.44 32.14 -8.26
N ARG A 161 11.57 32.08 -7.55
CA ARG A 161 12.67 33.07 -7.63
C ARG A 161 13.86 32.62 -6.79
N ILE A 162 14.79 31.89 -7.40
CA ILE A 162 16.24 31.98 -7.17
C ILE A 162 16.86 31.59 -8.51
N SER A 163 17.31 32.59 -9.27
CA SER A 163 18.34 32.50 -10.32
C SER A 163 18.54 33.91 -10.89
N LYS A 164 19.37 34.69 -10.21
CA LYS A 164 20.29 35.69 -10.76
C LYS A 164 21.25 36.10 -9.67
#